data_AF-A0A3M1L3X1-F1
#
_entry.id   AF-A0A3M1L3X1-F1
#
_cell.length_a   1.000
_cell.length_b   1.000
_cell.length_c   1.000
_cell.angle_alpha   90.00
_cell.angle_beta   90.00
_cell.angle_gamma   90.00
#
_symmetry.space_group_name_H-M   'P 1'
#
loop_
_entity.id
_entity.type
_entity.pdbx_description
1 polymer ?
#
loop_
_entity_poly.entity_id
_entity_poly.type
_entity_poly.pdbx_seq_one_letter_code
_entity_poly.pdbx_strand_id
1 'polypeptide(L)'
;MQPNPTATTEQARHFAEELLPLYAIGATDPDESRSIGVHVENGCSRCCRELAALAVVAAALADTMPRRRPSDLARYRTKRMIRERVKGAGRRAPRL
;
A
#
# COMPACT_ATOMS: atom_id res chain seq x y z
N MET A 1 -2.59 24.51 17.44
CA MET A 1 -1.61 24.69 16.34
C MET A 1 -2.35 24.43 15.04
N GLN A 2 -2.63 25.46 14.24
CA GLN A 2 -3.17 25.26 12.90
C GLN A 2 -2.02 24.83 11.98
N PRO A 3 -2.18 23.81 11.11
CA PRO A 3 -1.13 23.41 10.18
C PRO A 3 -0.90 24.53 9.15
N ASN A 4 0.38 24.85 8.94
CA ASN A 4 0.83 25.89 8.01
C ASN A 4 0.60 25.44 6.56
N PRO A 5 -0.18 26.17 5.73
CA PRO A 5 -0.57 25.73 4.39
C PRO A 5 0.61 25.56 3.41
N THR A 6 1.75 26.21 3.65
CA THR A 6 2.93 26.10 2.78
C THR A 6 3.65 24.76 2.95
N ALA A 7 3.74 24.25 4.19
CA ALA A 7 4.38 22.98 4.50
C ALA A 7 3.69 21.80 3.82
N THR A 8 2.36 21.86 3.64
CA THR A 8 1.59 20.79 3.01
C THR A 8 1.87 20.66 1.51
N THR A 9 2.15 21.79 0.83
CA THR A 9 2.49 21.83 -0.60
C THR A 9 3.90 21.32 -0.91
N GLU A 10 4.89 21.68 -0.12
CA GLU A 10 6.27 21.18 -0.27
C GLU A 10 6.35 19.68 0.03
N GLN A 11 5.66 19.24 1.07
CA GLN A 11 5.61 17.83 1.45
C GLN A 11 4.90 16.97 0.38
N ALA A 12 3.80 17.47 -0.20
CA ALA A 12 3.13 16.81 -1.33
C ALA A 12 4.03 16.74 -2.58
N ARG A 13 4.90 17.74 -2.79
CA ARG A 13 5.86 17.72 -3.90
C ARG A 13 6.97 16.68 -3.67
N HIS A 14 7.56 16.66 -2.48
CA HIS A 14 8.56 15.68 -2.08
C HIS A 14 8.03 14.25 -2.22
N PHE A 15 6.81 13.98 -1.75
CA PHE A 15 6.19 12.67 -1.96
C PHE A 15 6.02 12.34 -3.44
N ALA A 16 5.53 13.28 -4.25
CA ALA A 16 5.27 13.01 -5.67
C ALA A 16 6.53 12.71 -6.49
N GLU A 17 7.63 13.41 -6.23
CA GLU A 17 8.84 13.32 -7.06
C GLU A 17 9.72 12.11 -6.69
N GLU A 18 9.82 11.76 -5.41
CA GLU A 18 10.81 10.75 -4.97
C GLU A 18 10.16 9.50 -4.37
N LEU A 19 9.18 9.67 -3.48
CA LEU A 19 8.71 8.57 -2.64
C LEU A 19 7.51 7.80 -3.22
N LEU A 20 6.61 8.44 -3.97
CA LEU A 20 5.44 7.77 -4.56
C LEU A 20 5.81 6.66 -5.55
N PRO A 21 6.82 6.83 -6.44
CA PRO A 21 7.26 5.73 -7.31
C PRO A 21 7.77 4.52 -6.53
N LEU A 22 8.57 4.75 -5.48
CA LEU A 22 9.08 3.70 -4.61
C LEU A 22 7.95 3.02 -3.84
N TYR A 23 7.01 3.81 -3.32
CA TYR A 23 5.84 3.30 -2.62
C TYR A 23 4.96 2.42 -3.53
N ALA A 24 4.74 2.85 -4.79
CA ALA A 24 3.93 2.12 -5.76
C ALA A 24 4.47 0.72 -6.08
N ILE A 25 5.79 0.51 -5.98
CA ILE A 25 6.44 -0.79 -6.19
C ILE A 25 6.79 -1.51 -4.88
N GLY A 26 6.43 -0.94 -3.73
CA GLY A 26 6.70 -1.52 -2.40
C GLY A 26 8.17 -1.49 -1.98
N ALA A 27 8.94 -0.51 -2.46
CA ALA A 27 10.37 -0.32 -2.19
C ALA A 27 10.68 0.74 -1.12
N THR A 28 9.67 1.32 -0.47
CA THR A 28 9.81 2.23 0.66
C THR A 28 10.06 1.47 1.97
N ASP A 29 10.72 2.13 2.92
CA ASP A 29 10.83 1.61 4.28
C ASP A 29 9.46 1.67 5.04
N PRO A 30 9.33 1.02 6.21
CA PRO A 30 8.08 0.98 6.96
C PRO A 30 7.55 2.35 7.42
N ASP A 31 8.44 3.28 7.76
CA ASP A 31 8.06 4.61 8.25
C ASP A 31 7.70 5.54 7.09
N GLU A 32 8.44 5.48 5.98
CA GLU A 32 8.06 6.13 4.71
C GLU A 32 6.70 5.66 4.22
N SER A 33 6.49 4.34 4.19
CA SER A 33 5.23 3.73 3.76
C SER A 33 4.05 4.19 4.62
N ARG A 34 4.26 4.30 5.93
CA ARG A 34 3.24 4.81 6.87
C ARG A 34 2.93 6.27 6.61
N SER A 35 3.96 7.11 6.43
CA SER A 35 3.80 8.55 6.20
C SER A 35 3.01 8.84 4.91
N ILE A 36 3.36 8.13 3.83
CA ILE A 36 2.66 8.23 2.55
C ILE A 36 1.22 7.72 2.66
N GLY A 37 1.02 6.58 3.34
CA GLY A 37 -0.32 6.02 3.59
C GLY A 37 -1.24 7.02 4.28
N VAL A 38 -0.77 7.64 5.37
CA VAL A 38 -1.52 8.69 6.08
C VAL A 38 -1.80 9.89 5.18
N HIS A 39 -0.83 10.33 4.38
CA HIS A 39 -1.01 11.45 3.46
C HIS A 39 -2.08 11.20 2.38
N VAL A 40 -2.09 9.99 1.81
CA VAL A 40 -3.06 9.57 0.79
C VAL A 40 -4.44 9.36 1.41
N GLU A 41 -4.53 8.74 2.59
CA GLU A 41 -5.77 8.57 3.35
C GLU A 41 -6.42 9.90 3.74
N ASN A 42 -5.60 10.93 4.00
CA ASN A 42 -6.06 12.30 4.25
C ASN A 42 -6.55 13.02 2.98
N GLY A 43 -6.48 12.39 1.80
CA GLY A 43 -7.17 12.85 0.60
C GLY A 43 -6.42 13.83 -0.29
N CYS A 44 -5.08 13.84 -0.27
CA CYS A 44 -4.31 14.69 -1.19
C CYS A 44 -4.54 14.29 -2.67
N SER A 45 -5.35 15.06 -3.38
CA SER A 45 -5.79 14.75 -4.76
C SER A 45 -4.65 14.58 -5.75
N ARG A 46 -3.56 15.37 -5.62
CA ARG A 46 -2.35 15.25 -6.45
C ARG A 46 -1.69 13.88 -6.25
N CYS A 47 -1.36 13.54 -5.00
CA CYS A 47 -0.66 12.29 -4.68
C CYS A 47 -1.53 11.07 -4.96
N CYS A 48 -2.84 11.15 -4.74
CA CYS A 48 -3.77 10.08 -5.12
C CYS A 48 -3.77 9.83 -6.64
N ARG A 49 -3.78 10.91 -7.45
CA ARG A 49 -3.76 10.81 -8.92
C ARG A 49 -2.43 10.24 -9.41
N GLU A 50 -1.33 10.72 -8.88
CA GLU A 50 0.01 10.25 -9.23
C GLU A 50 0.18 8.77 -8.89
N LEU A 51 -0.23 8.37 -7.68
CA LEU A 51 -0.19 6.99 -7.24
C LEU A 51 -1.06 6.08 -8.11
N ALA A 52 -2.24 6.54 -8.54
CA ALA A 52 -3.08 5.79 -9.47
C ALA A 52 -2.41 5.57 -10.84
N ALA A 53 -1.72 6.59 -11.36
CA ALA A 53 -0.96 6.47 -12.60
C ALA A 53 0.23 5.49 -12.45
N LEU A 54 0.98 5.60 -11.36
CA LEU A 54 2.11 4.71 -11.05
C LEU A 54 1.67 3.27 -10.82
N ALA A 55 0.50 3.03 -10.21
CA ALA A 55 -0.02 1.68 -9.98
C ALA A 55 -0.24 0.91 -11.29
N VAL A 56 -0.68 1.60 -12.35
CA VAL A 56 -0.83 0.99 -13.69
C VAL A 56 0.52 0.59 -14.26
N VAL A 57 1.53 1.45 -14.13
CA VAL A 57 2.90 1.15 -14.60
C VAL A 57 3.51 0.00 -13.81
N ALA A 58 3.35 -0.01 -12.48
CA ALA A 58 3.82 -1.08 -11.61
C ALA A 58 3.17 -2.43 -11.97
N ALA A 59 1.87 -2.45 -12.26
CA ALA A 59 1.18 -3.65 -12.72
C ALA A 59 1.71 -4.15 -14.07
N ALA A 60 1.88 -3.25 -15.05
CA ALA A 60 2.46 -3.60 -16.35
C ALA A 60 3.90 -4.15 -16.21
N LEU A 61 4.71 -3.55 -15.32
CA LEU A 61 6.05 -4.06 -15.02
C LEU A 61 5.99 -5.46 -14.41
N ALA A 62 5.08 -5.70 -13.47
CA ALA A 62 4.91 -7.02 -12.85
C ALA A 62 4.55 -8.10 -13.89
N ASP A 63 3.80 -7.76 -14.94
CA ASP A 63 3.45 -8.69 -16.02
C ASP A 63 4.65 -9.08 -16.92
N THR A 64 5.69 -8.25 -16.96
CA THR A 64 6.94 -8.57 -17.70
C THR A 64 7.85 -9.53 -16.93
N MET A 65 7.64 -9.68 -15.62
CA MET A 65 8.51 -10.49 -14.78
C MET A 65 8.25 -11.99 -14.96
N PRO A 66 9.30 -12.84 -14.97
CA PRO A 66 9.14 -14.28 -15.04
C PRO A 66 8.26 -14.80 -13.89
N ARG A 67 7.18 -15.51 -14.25
CA ARG A 67 6.29 -16.11 -13.25
C ARG A 67 7.03 -17.21 -12.51
N ARG A 68 7.24 -17.03 -11.20
CA ARG A 68 7.72 -18.10 -10.31
C ARG A 68 6.54 -18.76 -9.62
N ARG A 69 6.44 -20.09 -9.73
CA ARG A 69 5.47 -20.85 -8.95
C ARG A 69 5.91 -20.87 -7.48
N PRO A 70 5.05 -20.49 -6.53
CA PRO A 70 5.36 -20.63 -5.10
C PRO A 70 5.50 -22.11 -4.73
N SER A 71 6.38 -22.42 -3.76
CA SER A 71 6.53 -23.79 -3.25
C SER A 71 5.22 -24.29 -2.62
N ASP A 72 4.98 -25.60 -2.64
CA ASP A 72 3.74 -26.15 -2.08
C ASP A 72 3.62 -25.90 -0.56
N LEU A 73 4.76 -25.84 0.15
CA LEU A 73 4.80 -25.43 1.55
C LEU A 73 4.34 -23.97 1.75
N ALA A 74 4.81 -23.04 0.91
CA ALA A 74 4.37 -21.64 0.97
C ALA A 74 2.87 -21.52 0.69
N ARG A 75 2.36 -22.24 -0.33
CA ARG A 75 0.93 -22.30 -0.66
C ARG A 75 0.11 -22.86 0.51
N TYR A 76 0.58 -23.94 1.13
CA TYR A 76 -0.08 -24.55 2.29
C TYR A 76 -0.15 -23.58 3.47
N ARG A 77 0.98 -22.93 3.82
CA ARG A 77 1.05 -21.94 4.91
C ARG A 77 0.08 -20.79 4.67
N THR A 78 0.09 -20.20 3.48
CA THR A 78 -0.84 -19.11 3.12
C THR A 78 -2.30 -19.54 3.22
N LYS A 79 -2.67 -20.70 2.65
CA LYS A 79 -4.04 -21.24 2.73
C LYS A 79 -4.46 -21.53 4.17
N ARG A 80 -3.56 -22.01 5.02
CA ARG A 80 -3.82 -22.24 6.44
C ARG A 80 -4.10 -20.93 7.17
N MET A 81 -3.25 -19.92 7.01
CA MET A 81 -3.44 -18.59 7.64
C MET A 81 -4.78 -17.94 7.25
N ILE A 82 -5.15 -18.02 5.97
CA ILE A 82 -6.44 -17.48 5.50
C ILE A 82 -7.61 -18.21 6.17
N ARG A 83 -7.57 -19.56 6.23
CA ARG A 83 -8.62 -20.35 6.90
C ARG A 83 -8.74 -20.04 8.38
N GLU A 84 -7.62 -19.84 9.08
CA GLU A 84 -7.60 -19.46 10.49
C GLU A 84 -8.20 -18.06 10.71
N ARG A 85 -7.87 -17.07 9.85
CA ARG A 85 -8.49 -15.74 9.89
C ARG A 85 -10.00 -15.79 9.69
N VAL A 86 -10.49 -16.52 8.68
CA VAL A 86 -11.93 -16.66 8.39
C VAL A 86 -12.67 -17.34 9.56
N LYS A 87 -12.11 -18.41 10.11
CA LYS A 87 -12.67 -19.10 11.29
C LYS A 87 -12.63 -18.25 12.57
N GLY A 88 -11.66 -17.35 12.70
CA GLY A 88 -11.56 -16.41 13.81
C GLY A 88 -12.56 -15.26 13.71
N ALA A 89 -12.77 -14.72 12.51
CA ALA A 89 -13.77 -13.69 12.24
C ALA A 89 -15.19 -14.17 12.53
N GLY A 90 -15.52 -15.42 12.18
CA GLY A 90 -16.83 -16.02 12.48
C GLY A 90 -17.13 -16.25 13.97
N ARG A 91 -16.12 -16.24 14.85
CA ARG A 91 -16.32 -16.37 16.32
C ARG A 91 -16.56 -15.03 17.02
N ARG A 92 -16.41 -13.90 16.31
CA ARG A 92 -16.67 -12.54 16.80
C ARG A 92 -18.04 -12.02 16.34
N ALA A 93 -19.06 -12.88 16.24
CA ALA A 93 -20.44 -12.41 16.08
C ALA A 93 -20.90 -11.74 17.39
N PRO A 94 -21.60 -10.58 17.33
CA PRO A 94 -22.02 -9.85 18.51
C PRO A 94 -23.04 -10.66 19.31
N ARG A 95 -22.89 -10.70 20.64
CA ARG A 95 -23.99 -11.01 21.55
C ARG A 95 -24.98 -9.84 21.46
N LEU A 96 -26.11 -10.06 20.80
CA LEU A 96 -27.32 -9.27 20.99
C LEU A 96 -28.06 -9.82 22.22
#